data_AF-A0A6A4CTH9-F1
#
_entry.id   AF-A0A6A4CTH9-F1
#
_cell.length_a   1.000
_cell.length_b   1.000
_cell.length_c   1.000
_cell.angle_alpha   90.00
_cell.angle_beta   90.00
_cell.angle_gamma   90.00
#
_symmetry.space_group_name_H-M   'P 1'
#
loop_
_entity.id
_entity.type
_entity.pdbx_description
1 polymer ?
#
loop_
_entity_poly.entity_id
_entity_poly.type
_entity_poly.pdbx_seq_one_letter_code
_entity_poly.pdbx_strand_id
1 'polypeptide(L)'
;MNFDFYGVGALHFRFDTIMVTTPRKQRSYTIAEKREALQLIDAVGEADALRQLGYPRRNLRDWAAKRAKIFDYRGAQTSKTLKGQGRKEIVPFSHALVTFLKDMRRDEEVV
;
A
#
# COMPACT_ATOMS: atom_id res chain seq x y z
N MET A 1 -12.63 -33.40 -49.05
CA MET A 1 -11.85 -34.48 -48.43
C MET A 1 -12.14 -34.48 -46.93
N ASN A 2 -12.69 -35.57 -46.41
CA ASN A 2 -12.81 -35.85 -44.98
C ASN A 2 -11.55 -36.62 -44.56
N PHE A 3 -10.95 -36.25 -43.43
CA PHE A 3 -9.92 -37.06 -42.77
C PHE A 3 -10.32 -37.24 -41.31
N ASP A 4 -10.94 -38.39 -41.04
CA ASP A 4 -11.12 -38.91 -39.70
C ASP A 4 -9.79 -39.51 -39.22
N PHE A 5 -9.34 -39.13 -38.02
CA PHE A 5 -8.25 -39.83 -37.34
C PHE A 5 -8.70 -40.28 -35.95
N TYR A 6 -8.60 -41.60 -35.75
CA TYR A 6 -8.97 -42.36 -34.57
C TYR A 6 -8.12 -41.99 -33.34
N GLY A 7 -8.73 -42.13 -32.16
CA GLY A 7 -8.13 -41.78 -30.87
C GLY A 7 -6.88 -42.56 -30.50
N VAL A 8 -6.00 -41.89 -29.75
CA VAL A 8 -4.99 -42.48 -28.88
C VAL A 8 -4.99 -41.66 -27.58
N GLY A 9 -5.17 -42.36 -26.46
CA GLY A 9 -5.44 -41.79 -25.15
C GLY A 9 -4.53 -40.64 -24.76
N ALA A 10 -5.12 -39.45 -24.59
CA ALA A 10 -4.47 -38.36 -23.88
C ALA A 10 -4.43 -38.74 -22.40
N LEU A 11 -3.29 -39.27 -21.96
CA LEU A 11 -2.87 -39.23 -20.56
C LEU A 11 -3.15 -37.81 -20.04
N HIS A 12 -4.15 -37.67 -19.17
CA HIS A 12 -4.40 -36.48 -18.39
C HIS A 12 -3.22 -36.31 -17.41
N PHE A 13 -2.12 -35.77 -17.91
CA PHE A 13 -1.03 -35.31 -17.08
C PHE A 13 -1.51 -34.00 -16.43
N ARG A 14 -2.21 -34.13 -15.29
CA ARG A 14 -2.47 -32.99 -14.39
C ARG A 14 -1.11 -32.57 -13.82
N PHE A 15 -0.45 -31.65 -14.50
CA PHE A 15 0.44 -30.73 -13.80
C PHE A 15 -0.46 -29.84 -12.95
N ASP A 16 -0.72 -30.25 -11.70
CA ASP A 16 -1.07 -29.29 -10.66
C ASP A 16 0.18 -28.47 -10.38
N THR A 17 0.46 -27.53 -11.29
CA THR A 17 1.37 -26.43 -11.02
C THR A 17 0.69 -25.60 -9.94
N ILE A 18 0.98 -25.90 -8.68
CA ILE A 18 0.89 -24.92 -7.60
C ILE A 18 1.79 -23.75 -8.00
N MET A 19 1.23 -22.82 -8.78
CA MET A 19 1.86 -21.53 -9.03
C MET A 19 2.13 -20.96 -7.64
N VAL A 20 3.41 -20.90 -7.26
CA VAL A 20 3.85 -20.07 -6.14
C VAL A 20 3.58 -18.64 -6.58
N THR A 21 2.33 -18.19 -6.41
CA THR A 21 1.94 -16.83 -6.70
C THR A 21 2.63 -15.99 -5.64
N THR A 22 3.76 -15.39 -5.98
CA THR A 22 4.37 -14.39 -5.13
C THR A 22 3.30 -13.33 -4.84
N PRO A 23 3.07 -12.96 -3.58
CA PRO A 23 2.03 -12.00 -3.25
C PRO A 23 2.26 -10.73 -4.05
N ARG A 24 1.22 -10.24 -4.73
CA ARG A 24 1.32 -9.07 -5.61
C ARG A 24 1.90 -7.90 -4.81
N LYS A 25 3.12 -7.47 -5.15
CA LYS A 25 3.78 -6.34 -4.52
C LYS A 25 2.85 -5.12 -4.60
N GLN A 26 2.43 -4.60 -3.45
CA GLN A 26 1.59 -3.40 -3.41
C GLN A 26 2.35 -2.25 -4.04
N ARG A 27 1.75 -1.62 -5.06
CA ARG A 27 2.31 -0.43 -5.70
C ARG A 27 2.19 0.73 -4.70
N SER A 28 3.32 1.32 -4.36
CA SER A 28 3.39 2.48 -3.48
C SER A 28 3.85 3.69 -4.27
N TYR A 29 3.11 4.79 -4.16
CA TYR A 29 3.40 6.03 -4.87
C TYR A 29 3.91 7.09 -3.89
N THR A 30 4.97 7.76 -4.27
CA THR A 30 5.59 8.88 -3.56
C THR A 30 4.69 10.12 -3.61
N ILE A 31 4.93 11.09 -2.72
CA ILE A 31 4.20 12.37 -2.75
C ILE A 31 4.51 13.14 -4.05
N ALA A 32 5.73 13.04 -4.59
CA ALA A 32 6.08 13.63 -5.89
C ALA A 32 5.18 13.10 -7.02
N GLU A 33 5.12 11.77 -7.21
CA GLU A 33 4.29 11.13 -8.24
C GLU A 33 2.80 11.49 -8.08
N LYS A 34 2.32 11.61 -6.85
CA LYS A 34 0.94 12.03 -6.58
C LYS A 34 0.67 13.48 -7.02
N ARG A 35 1.63 14.38 -6.80
CA ARG A 35 1.50 15.79 -7.20
C ARG A 35 1.53 15.94 -8.71
N GLU A 36 2.47 15.25 -9.36
CA GLU A 36 2.57 15.23 -10.82
C GLU A 36 1.28 14.69 -11.44
N ALA A 37 0.74 13.59 -10.91
CA ALA A 37 -0.53 13.04 -11.37
C ALA A 37 -1.70 14.03 -11.23
N LEU A 38 -1.74 14.81 -10.14
CA LEU A 38 -2.78 15.82 -9.93
C LEU A 38 -2.61 17.02 -10.86
N GLN A 39 -1.38 17.46 -11.12
CA GLN A 39 -1.10 18.50 -12.11
C GLN A 39 -1.49 18.06 -13.52
N LEU A 40 -1.24 16.79 -13.86
CA LEU A 40 -1.61 16.22 -15.15
C LEU A 40 -3.14 16.14 -15.32
N ILE A 41 -3.86 15.79 -14.25
CA ILE A 41 -5.34 15.83 -14.25
C ILE A 41 -5.83 17.25 -14.49
N ASP A 42 -5.22 18.26 -13.88
CA ASP A 42 -5.61 19.67 -14.07
C ASP A 42 -5.32 20.15 -15.50
N ALA A 43 -4.27 19.62 -16.14
CA ALA A 43 -3.85 20.03 -17.49
C ALA A 43 -4.63 19.34 -18.63
N VAL A 44 -4.91 18.04 -18.50
CA VAL A 44 -5.45 17.21 -19.61
C VAL A 44 -6.77 16.51 -19.25
N GLY A 45 -7.13 16.47 -17.97
CA GLY A 45 -8.31 15.76 -17.47
C GLY A 45 -8.05 14.31 -17.05
N GLU A 46 -8.96 13.75 -16.24
CA GLU A 46 -8.78 12.43 -15.59
C GLU A 46 -8.60 11.28 -16.58
N ALA A 47 -9.34 11.29 -17.70
CA ALA A 47 -9.33 10.18 -18.66
C ALA A 47 -8.00 10.08 -19.42
N ASP A 48 -7.44 11.21 -19.83
CA ASP A 48 -6.16 11.24 -20.55
C ASP A 48 -4.98 11.08 -19.59
N ALA A 49 -5.06 11.64 -18.37
CA ALA A 49 -4.08 11.37 -17.32
C ALA A 49 -3.99 9.88 -16.98
N LEU A 50 -5.13 9.17 -16.98
CA LEU A 50 -5.17 7.72 -16.77
C LEU A 50 -4.41 6.96 -17.87
N ARG A 51 -4.60 7.37 -19.13
CA ARG A 51 -3.93 6.76 -20.29
C ARG A 51 -2.43 7.00 -20.26
N GLN A 52 -1.99 8.19 -19.87
CA GLN A 52 -0.58 8.55 -19.83
C GLN A 52 0.18 7.90 -18.65
N LEU A 53 -0.42 7.89 -17.45
CA LEU A 53 0.25 7.38 -16.25
C LEU A 53 0.06 5.86 -16.03
N GLY A 54 -1.00 5.28 -16.58
CA GLY A 54 -1.34 3.86 -16.37
C GLY A 54 -1.64 3.49 -14.91
N TYR A 55 -1.99 4.47 -14.08
CA TYR A 55 -2.35 4.25 -12.68
C TYR A 55 -3.79 3.77 -12.54
N PRO A 56 -4.16 3.02 -11.50
CA PRO A 56 -5.55 2.68 -11.25
C PRO A 56 -6.40 3.93 -11.04
N ARG A 57 -7.52 4.05 -11.77
CA ARG A 57 -8.45 5.21 -11.67
C ARG A 57 -8.88 5.52 -10.24
N ARG A 58 -9.09 4.47 -9.42
CA ARG A 58 -9.43 4.62 -8.00
C ARG A 58 -8.37 5.42 -7.22
N ASN A 59 -7.09 5.21 -7.50
CA ASN A 59 -6.00 5.94 -6.82
C ASN A 59 -6.01 7.42 -7.18
N LEU A 60 -6.20 7.76 -8.46
CA LEU A 60 -6.29 9.15 -8.92
C LEU A 60 -7.44 9.88 -8.23
N ARG A 61 -8.62 9.25 -8.15
CA ARG A 61 -9.77 9.80 -7.41
C ARG A 61 -9.49 9.96 -5.90
N ASP A 62 -8.88 8.95 -5.28
CA ASP A 62 -8.51 9.00 -3.86
C ASP A 62 -7.49 10.12 -3.56
N TRP A 63 -6.58 10.40 -4.49
CA TRP A 63 -5.62 11.50 -4.36
C TRP A 63 -6.25 12.85 -4.63
N ALA A 64 -7.14 12.95 -5.62
CA ALA A 64 -7.91 14.18 -5.88
C ALA A 64 -8.75 14.57 -4.64
N ALA A 65 -9.37 13.60 -3.98
CA ALA A 65 -10.09 13.83 -2.72
C ALA A 65 -9.18 14.33 -1.58
N LYS A 66 -7.88 13.99 -1.62
CA LYS A 66 -6.87 14.42 -0.63
C LYS A 66 -5.93 15.50 -1.18
N ARG A 67 -6.30 16.17 -2.27
CA ARG A 67 -5.45 17.11 -3.02
C ARG A 67 -4.82 18.16 -2.11
N ALA A 68 -5.63 18.88 -1.32
CA ALA A 68 -5.14 19.89 -0.38
C ALA A 68 -4.05 19.34 0.55
N LYS A 69 -4.29 18.20 1.20
CA LYS A 69 -3.33 17.55 2.11
C LYS A 69 -2.03 17.11 1.41
N ILE A 70 -2.10 16.72 0.13
CA ILE A 70 -0.93 16.31 -0.66
C ILE A 70 -0.08 17.53 -1.05
N PHE A 71 -0.71 18.65 -1.41
CA PHE A 71 -0.01 19.90 -1.73
C PHE A 71 0.55 20.59 -0.48
N ASP A 72 -0.18 20.60 0.64
CA ASP A 72 0.24 21.22 1.91
C ASP A 72 1.35 20.44 2.63
N TYR A 73 1.64 19.21 2.21
CA TYR A 73 2.67 18.38 2.83
C TYR A 73 4.08 18.96 2.65
N ARG A 74 4.72 19.35 3.75
CA ARG A 74 6.09 19.91 3.78
C ARG A 74 7.21 18.89 4.03
N GLY A 75 6.90 17.60 4.15
CA GLY A 75 7.91 16.57 4.36
C GLY A 75 8.63 16.14 3.07
N ALA A 76 9.47 15.11 3.16
CA ALA A 76 10.22 14.58 2.02
C ALA A 76 9.29 14.10 0.89
N GLN A 77 9.55 14.57 -0.34
CA GLN A 77 8.73 14.23 -1.51
C GLN A 77 8.84 12.75 -1.91
N THR A 78 9.97 12.11 -1.57
CA THR A 78 10.20 10.66 -1.71
C THR A 78 9.37 9.82 -0.73
N SER A 79 8.73 10.46 0.25
CA SER A 79 7.85 9.76 1.18
C SER A 79 6.62 9.22 0.46
N LYS A 80 6.16 8.03 0.87
CA LYS A 80 5.00 7.36 0.27
C LYS A 80 3.69 7.67 1.01
N THR A 81 3.80 8.10 2.26
CA THR A 81 2.68 8.38 3.16
C THR A 81 2.67 9.85 3.56
N LEU A 82 1.49 10.35 3.88
CA LEU A 82 1.38 11.61 4.60
C LEU A 82 1.74 11.29 6.07
N LYS A 83 2.73 11.99 6.63
CA LYS A 83 3.18 11.78 8.01
C LYS A 83 1.99 11.78 8.99
N GLY A 84 2.07 10.97 10.04
CA GLY A 84 0.98 10.76 11.00
C GLY A 84 0.02 9.62 10.64
N GLN A 85 0.27 8.90 9.55
CA GLN A 85 -0.36 7.61 9.27
C GLN A 85 0.40 6.48 9.99
N GLY A 86 -0.31 5.77 10.89
CA GLY A 86 0.23 4.67 11.67
C GLY A 86 -0.69 4.39 12.86
N ARG A 87 -0.62 3.18 13.42
CA ARG A 87 -1.30 2.88 14.68
C ARG A 87 -0.58 3.72 15.74
N LYS A 88 -1.27 4.70 16.32
CA LYS A 88 -0.76 5.35 17.54
C LYS A 88 -0.60 4.24 18.56
N GLU A 89 0.56 4.12 19.17
CA GLU A 89 0.78 3.19 20.27
C GLU A 89 -0.08 3.65 21.45
N ILE A 90 -1.33 3.17 21.46
CA ILE A 90 -2.21 3.26 22.61
C ILE A 90 -1.80 2.08 23.48
N VAL A 91 -0.76 2.25 24.29
CA VAL A 91 -0.51 1.31 25.38
C VAL A 91 -1.55 1.64 26.45
N PRO A 92 -2.61 0.81 26.62
CA PRO A 92 -3.78 1.20 27.40
C PRO A 92 -3.47 1.32 28.90
N PHE A 93 -2.32 0.80 29.36
CA PHE A 93 -1.87 0.83 30.74
C PHE A 93 -0.51 1.53 30.92
N SER A 94 -0.13 2.44 30.03
CA SER A 94 1.18 3.13 30.08
C SER A 94 1.46 3.76 31.45
N HIS A 95 0.46 4.39 32.06
CA HIS A 95 0.56 4.99 33.39
C HIS A 95 0.82 3.93 34.47
N ALA A 96 0.05 2.83 34.46
CA ALA A 96 0.19 1.75 35.44
C ALA A 96 1.56 1.05 35.34
N LEU A 97 2.07 0.86 34.11
CA LEU A 97 3.41 0.30 33.89
C LEU A 97 4.51 1.22 34.46
N VAL A 98 4.40 2.53 34.23
CA VAL A 98 5.36 3.50 34.76
C VAL A 98 5.33 3.54 36.29
N THR A 99 4.15 3.46 36.91
CA THR A 99 4.01 3.39 38.37
C THR A 99 4.65 2.11 38.92
N PHE A 100 4.35 0.96 38.34
CA PHE A 100 4.95 -0.32 38.73
C PHE A 100 6.48 -0.29 38.66
N LEU A 101 7.05 0.21 37.56
CA LEU A 101 8.50 0.32 37.39
C LEU A 101 9.14 1.30 38.38
N LYS A 102 8.43 2.36 38.77
CA LYS A 102 8.90 3.32 39.78
C LYS A 102 8.87 2.73 41.19
N ASP A 103 7.83 1.99 41.52
CA ASP A 103 7.69 1.34 42.82
C ASP A 103 8.78 0.29 43.01
N MET A 104 9.04 -0.56 42.00
CA MET A 104 10.16 -1.52 42.07
C MET A 104 11.52 -0.83 42.32
N ARG A 105 11.82 0.28 41.63
CA ARG A 105 13.09 1.00 41.85
C ARG A 105 13.19 1.60 43.25
N ARG A 106 12.07 2.05 43.82
CA ARG A 106 12.06 2.58 45.19
C ARG A 106 12.34 1.47 46.20
N ASP A 107 11.80 0.29 45.98
CA ASP A 107 12.01 -0.85 46.86
C ASP A 107 13.45 -1.39 46.79
N GLU A 108 14.13 -1.23 45.65
CA GLU A 108 15.56 -1.55 45.49
C GLU A 108 16.49 -0.53 46.18
N GLU A 109 16.13 0.75 46.27
CA GLU A 109 16.93 1.81 46.92
C GLU A 109 16.76 1.86 48.46
N VAL A 110 15.79 1.12 49.01
CA VAL A 110 15.51 1.04 50.46
C VAL A 110 16.29 -0.10 51.14
N VAL A 111 17.13 -0.83 50.39
CA VAL A 111 18.06 -1.86 50.89
C VAL A 111 19.42 -1.27 51.27
#